data_AF-A0A3S5BS64-F1
#
_entry.id   AF-A0A3S5BS64-F1
#
_cell.length_a   1.000
_cell.length_b   1.000
_cell.length_c   1.000
_cell.angle_alpha   90.00
_cell.angle_beta   90.00
_cell.angle_gamma   90.00
#
_symmetry.space_group_name_H-M   'P 1'
#
loop_
_entity.id
_entity.type
_entity.pdbx_description
1 polymer ?
#
loop_
_entity_poly.entity_id
_entity_poly.type
_entity_poly.pdbx_seq_one_letter_code
_entity_poly.pdbx_strand_id
1 'polypeptide(L)'
;MPVSKRDKKGSPFILIFLVDLTKLREQFDQYKAIYVLRIQNPRNDKISHLRAELIDSKLIHGRNTLISIALGINKSSEYKPGMHKLVKFIKHQCCILLTNCSYIDLRNTFNALRAQDFARPGLPASQKVYLSKGPVHRFSHTLEPELRRLGLPVKLIRGIVHLEKDCKKYFDIQMSEFRVNILASWSLENGTTDLSESDISDQVTSLHPVIKVSCECLDDKQYHFVLTPIECLPDDNVLVDVSGSSNKITENKKTDKPSSKAVGMEF
;
A
#
# COMPACT_ATOMS: atom_id res chain seq x y z
N MET A 1 -33.11 -25.51 -36.84
CA MET A 1 -32.22 -24.39 -37.22
C MET A 1 -30.78 -24.80 -36.93
N PRO A 2 -29.83 -24.76 -37.87
CA PRO A 2 -28.44 -25.06 -37.56
C PRO A 2 -27.83 -23.88 -36.79
N VAL A 3 -27.31 -24.15 -35.59
CA VAL A 3 -26.56 -23.18 -34.79
C VAL A 3 -25.27 -22.84 -35.54
N SER A 4 -25.04 -21.56 -35.86
CA SER A 4 -23.85 -21.10 -36.55
C SER A 4 -22.60 -21.41 -35.71
N LYS A 5 -21.86 -22.45 -36.08
CA LYS A 5 -20.56 -22.72 -35.49
C LYS A 5 -19.57 -21.72 -36.11
N ARG A 6 -19.02 -20.82 -35.30
CA ARG A 6 -17.83 -20.05 -35.71
C ARG A 6 -16.67 -21.02 -35.85
N ASP A 7 -16.10 -21.10 -37.04
CA ASP A 7 -14.85 -21.82 -37.26
C ASP A 7 -13.73 -21.15 -36.45
N LYS A 8 -13.23 -21.87 -35.44
CA LYS A 8 -11.99 -21.48 -34.76
C LYS A 8 -10.86 -21.74 -35.73
N LYS A 9 -10.44 -20.72 -36.49
CA LYS A 9 -9.15 -20.76 -37.20
C LYS A 9 -8.08 -21.18 -36.21
N GLY A 10 -7.40 -22.29 -36.48
CA GLY A 10 -6.29 -22.79 -35.68
C GLY A 10 -5.32 -21.65 -35.44
N SER A 11 -5.18 -21.25 -34.18
CA SER A 11 -4.53 -20.01 -33.83
C SER A 11 -3.00 -20.16 -33.96
N PRO A 12 -2.27 -19.22 -34.59
CA PRO A 12 -0.81 -19.26 -34.76
C PRO A 12 -0.02 -19.15 -33.43
N PHE A 13 -0.72 -19.21 -32.30
CA PHE A 13 -0.20 -19.07 -30.94
C PHE A 13 0.84 -20.13 -30.57
N ILE A 14 0.74 -21.37 -31.08
CA ILE A 14 1.67 -22.44 -30.73
C ILE A 14 3.08 -22.16 -31.29
N LEU A 15 3.17 -21.65 -32.52
CA LEU A 15 4.47 -21.36 -33.13
C LEU A 15 5.15 -20.19 -32.43
N ILE A 16 4.40 -19.12 -32.14
CA ILE A 16 4.90 -17.96 -31.37
C ILE A 16 5.37 -18.39 -29.98
N PHE A 17 4.60 -19.26 -29.32
CA PHE A 17 4.94 -19.80 -28.00
C PHE A 17 6.27 -20.57 -27.99
N LEU A 18 6.51 -21.42 -29.00
CA LEU A 18 7.76 -22.17 -29.11
C LEU A 18 8.96 -21.25 -29.38
N VAL A 19 8.78 -20.24 -30.24
CA VAL A 19 9.82 -19.24 -30.52
C VAL A 19 10.18 -18.46 -29.26
N ASP A 20 9.19 -18.05 -28.47
CA ASP A 20 9.42 -17.34 -27.21
C ASP A 20 10.11 -18.22 -26.15
N LEU A 21 9.81 -19.52 -26.14
CA LEU A 21 10.42 -20.49 -25.23
C LEU A 21 11.92 -20.63 -25.48
N THR A 22 12.32 -20.78 -26.76
CA THR A 22 13.74 -20.93 -27.14
C THR A 22 14.53 -19.67 -26.78
N LYS A 23 14.01 -18.49 -27.13
CA LYS A 23 14.62 -17.19 -26.78
C LYS A 23 14.80 -17.03 -25.27
N LEU A 24 13.81 -17.46 -24.47
CA LEU A 24 13.88 -17.37 -23.02
C LEU A 24 14.98 -18.27 -22.44
N ARG A 25 15.18 -19.47 -23.01
CA ARG A 25 16.26 -20.37 -22.61
C ARG A 25 17.64 -19.84 -22.99
N GLU A 26 17.80 -19.25 -24.17
CA GLU A 26 19.04 -18.58 -24.58
C GLU A 26 19.43 -17.46 -23.60
N GLN A 27 18.45 -16.71 -23.09
CA GLN A 27 18.70 -15.68 -22.08
C GLN A 27 19.20 -16.29 -20.75
N PHE A 28 18.78 -17.49 -20.36
CA PHE A 28 19.24 -18.15 -19.13
C PHE A 28 20.71 -18.56 -19.16
N ASP A 29 21.33 -18.62 -20.35
CA ASP A 29 22.76 -18.93 -20.50
C ASP A 29 23.64 -17.68 -20.41
N GLN A 30 23.09 -16.49 -20.63
CA GLN A 30 23.83 -15.23 -20.60
C GLN A 30 24.12 -14.71 -19.18
N TYR A 31 23.41 -15.21 -18.18
CA TYR A 31 23.49 -14.70 -16.80
C TYR A 31 23.84 -15.82 -15.82
N LYS A 32 24.56 -15.46 -14.76
CA LYS A 32 25.04 -16.38 -13.73
C LYS A 32 23.92 -16.82 -12.77
N ALA A 33 22.99 -15.91 -12.47
CA ALA A 33 21.94 -16.12 -11.49
C ALA A 33 20.56 -15.75 -12.02
N ILE A 34 19.57 -16.47 -11.50
CA ILE A 34 18.15 -16.28 -11.81
C ILE A 34 17.42 -16.05 -10.48
N TYR A 35 16.68 -14.97 -10.39
CA TYR A 35 15.84 -14.66 -9.23
C TYR A 35 14.37 -14.68 -9.61
N VAL A 36 13.55 -15.30 -8.75
CA VAL A 36 12.10 -15.20 -8.84
C VAL A 36 11.66 -14.06 -7.96
N LEU A 37 11.07 -13.04 -8.58
CA LEU A 37 10.57 -11.85 -7.92
C LEU A 37 9.05 -11.89 -7.83
N ARG A 38 8.50 -11.31 -6.76
CA ARG A 38 7.09 -11.00 -6.63
C ARG A 38 6.93 -9.49 -6.59
N ILE A 39 6.10 -8.96 -7.48
CA ILE A 39 5.80 -7.54 -7.50
C ILE A 39 4.47 -7.31 -6.78
N GLN A 40 4.49 -6.46 -5.75
CA GLN A 40 3.30 -6.00 -5.06
C GLN A 40 2.85 -4.67 -5.66
N ASN A 41 1.54 -4.56 -5.92
CA ASN A 41 0.92 -3.39 -6.54
C ASN A 41 1.62 -2.91 -7.84
N PRO A 42 1.77 -3.77 -8.86
CA PRO A 42 2.41 -3.38 -10.11
C PRO A 42 1.62 -2.28 -10.84
N ARG A 43 2.37 -1.33 -11.40
CA ARG A 43 1.94 -0.37 -12.43
C ARG A 43 2.96 -0.35 -13.56
N ASN A 44 2.50 -0.12 -14.79
CA ASN A 44 3.37 -0.14 -15.97
C ASN A 44 4.52 0.85 -15.84
N ASP A 45 4.25 2.05 -15.33
CA ASP A 45 5.27 3.09 -15.14
C ASP A 45 6.35 2.64 -14.13
N LYS A 46 5.94 2.02 -13.02
CA LYS A 46 6.85 1.53 -11.98
C LYS A 46 7.68 0.34 -12.46
N ILE A 47 7.09 -0.56 -13.27
CA ILE A 47 7.84 -1.66 -13.89
C ILE A 47 8.79 -1.11 -14.96
N SER A 48 8.41 -0.08 -15.71
CA SER A 48 9.30 0.58 -16.67
C SER A 48 10.49 1.20 -15.97
N HIS A 49 10.26 1.89 -14.85
CA HIS A 49 11.32 2.44 -14.00
C HIS A 49 12.23 1.34 -13.44
N LEU A 50 11.65 0.24 -12.94
CA LEU A 50 12.41 -0.92 -12.47
C LEU A 50 13.31 -1.51 -13.58
N ARG A 51 12.87 -1.52 -14.84
CA ARG A 51 13.71 -1.95 -15.97
C ARG A 51 14.82 -0.97 -16.29
N ALA A 52 14.57 0.33 -16.13
CA ALA A 52 15.56 1.37 -16.39
C ALA A 52 16.70 1.33 -15.36
N GLU A 53 16.41 0.98 -14.10
CA GLU A 53 17.42 0.79 -13.06
C GLU A 53 18.24 -0.50 -13.25
N LEU A 54 17.63 -1.52 -13.84
CA LEU A 54 18.22 -2.84 -14.04
C LEU A 54 18.82 -2.97 -15.44
N ILE A 55 19.75 -2.09 -15.82
CA ILE A 55 20.34 -2.06 -17.18
C ILE A 55 21.14 -3.34 -17.47
N ASP A 56 21.94 -3.78 -16.50
CA ASP A 56 22.80 -4.96 -16.61
C ASP A 56 22.06 -6.28 -16.40
N SER A 57 20.73 -6.22 -16.23
CA SER A 57 19.91 -7.37 -15.88
C SER A 57 18.69 -7.44 -16.79
N LYS A 58 18.16 -8.66 -16.98
CA LYS A 58 16.95 -8.85 -17.78
C LYS A 58 15.75 -9.19 -16.91
N LEU A 59 14.81 -8.25 -16.82
CA LEU A 59 13.52 -8.47 -16.17
C LEU A 59 12.49 -9.04 -17.16
N ILE A 60 12.11 -10.30 -16.96
CA ILE A 60 11.07 -11.01 -17.70
C ILE A 60 9.78 -11.01 -16.86
N HIS A 61 8.79 -10.29 -17.34
CA HIS A 61 7.43 -10.30 -16.79
C HIS A 61 6.49 -10.78 -17.89
N GLY A 62 5.98 -12.01 -17.75
CA GLY A 62 5.23 -12.69 -18.80
C GLY A 62 4.23 -13.69 -18.23
N ARG A 63 3.71 -14.56 -19.07
CA ARG A 63 2.73 -15.57 -18.66
C ARG A 63 3.43 -16.63 -17.81
N ASN A 64 3.02 -16.78 -16.55
CA ASN A 64 3.60 -17.73 -15.60
C ASN A 64 3.75 -19.14 -16.18
N THR A 65 2.75 -19.62 -16.93
CA THR A 65 2.80 -20.94 -17.58
C THR A 65 3.98 -21.11 -18.54
N LEU A 66 4.26 -20.09 -19.37
CA LEU A 66 5.39 -20.12 -20.31
C LEU A 66 6.71 -20.17 -19.54
N ILE A 67 6.82 -19.34 -18.51
CA ILE A 67 8.00 -19.24 -17.66
C ILE A 67 8.27 -20.59 -16.95
N SER A 68 7.25 -21.21 -16.37
CA SER A 68 7.37 -22.51 -15.71
C SER A 68 7.78 -23.63 -16.68
N ILE A 69 7.29 -23.60 -17.92
CA ILE A 69 7.71 -24.55 -18.96
C ILE A 69 9.16 -24.30 -19.39
N ALA A 70 9.59 -23.04 -19.46
CA ALA A 70 10.96 -22.67 -19.84
C ALA A 70 12.00 -23.21 -18.84
N LEU A 71 11.73 -23.06 -17.55
CA LEU A 71 12.55 -23.60 -16.46
C LEU A 71 12.48 -25.13 -16.38
N GLY A 72 11.31 -25.69 -16.71
CA GLY A 72 10.98 -27.10 -16.62
C GLY A 72 10.12 -27.41 -15.41
N ILE A 73 8.93 -27.96 -15.65
CA ILE A 73 7.93 -28.22 -14.60
C ILE A 73 8.38 -29.35 -13.67
N ASN A 74 9.05 -30.36 -14.23
CA ASN A 74 9.48 -31.55 -13.52
C ASN A 74 11.00 -31.70 -13.62
N LYS A 75 11.59 -32.51 -12.74
CA LYS A 75 13.02 -32.83 -12.78
C LYS A 75 13.47 -33.42 -14.13
N SER A 76 12.60 -34.16 -14.84
CA SER A 76 12.92 -34.73 -16.16
C SER A 76 12.89 -33.72 -17.30
N SER A 77 12.22 -32.58 -17.12
CA SER A 77 12.08 -31.53 -18.14
C SER A 77 12.82 -30.25 -17.78
N GLU A 78 13.63 -30.28 -16.72
CA GLU A 78 14.41 -29.13 -16.27
C GLU A 78 15.48 -28.78 -17.30
N TYR A 79 15.61 -27.48 -17.58
CA TYR A 79 16.61 -27.01 -18.53
C TYR A 79 18.03 -27.08 -17.96
N LYS A 80 18.18 -26.69 -16.68
CA LYS A 80 19.40 -26.83 -15.89
C LYS A 80 19.08 -27.50 -14.55
N PRO A 81 20.05 -28.21 -13.94
CA PRO A 81 19.81 -28.92 -12.70
C PRO A 81 19.27 -28.01 -11.60
N GLY A 82 18.17 -28.44 -10.98
CA GLY A 82 17.52 -27.75 -9.87
C GLY A 82 16.50 -26.69 -10.27
N MET A 83 16.41 -26.26 -11.54
CA MET A 83 15.50 -25.18 -11.96
C MET A 83 14.01 -25.50 -11.70
N HIS A 84 13.62 -26.77 -11.75
CA HIS A 84 12.23 -27.18 -11.48
C HIS A 84 11.75 -26.74 -10.09
N LYS A 85 12.68 -26.57 -9.14
CA LYS A 85 12.35 -26.09 -7.79
C LYS A 85 11.88 -24.63 -7.79
N LEU A 86 12.29 -23.81 -8.75
CA LEU A 86 11.82 -22.42 -8.87
C LEU A 86 10.35 -22.32 -9.25
N VAL A 87 9.82 -23.31 -9.97
CA VAL A 87 8.43 -23.34 -10.44
C VAL A 87 7.43 -23.26 -9.29
N LYS A 88 7.79 -23.76 -8.09
CA LYS A 88 6.93 -23.69 -6.90
C LYS A 88 6.59 -22.25 -6.49
N PHE A 89 7.47 -21.29 -6.79
CA PHE A 89 7.31 -19.87 -6.43
C PHE A 89 6.63 -19.02 -7.50
N ILE A 90 6.54 -19.53 -8.74
CA ILE A 90 5.98 -18.78 -9.88
C ILE A 90 4.45 -18.83 -9.80
N LYS A 91 3.88 -17.92 -9.00
CA LYS A 91 2.44 -17.81 -8.75
C LYS A 91 2.04 -16.35 -8.62
N HIS A 92 0.80 -16.03 -9.00
CA HIS A 92 0.28 -14.66 -8.95
C HIS A 92 1.12 -13.70 -9.83
N GLN A 93 1.43 -12.51 -9.32
CA GLN A 93 2.21 -11.48 -10.00
C GLN A 93 3.72 -11.73 -9.76
N CYS A 94 4.28 -12.62 -10.57
CA CYS A 94 5.69 -12.99 -10.52
C CYS A 94 6.45 -12.51 -11.76
N CYS A 95 7.72 -12.22 -11.54
CA CYS A 95 8.69 -11.90 -12.57
C CYS A 95 9.94 -12.77 -12.38
N ILE A 96 10.67 -12.99 -13.46
CA ILE A 96 12.03 -13.53 -13.39
C ILE A 96 13.00 -12.40 -13.68
N LEU A 97 14.05 -12.33 -12.87
CA LEU A 97 15.19 -11.48 -13.10
C LEU A 97 16.42 -12.35 -13.40
N LEU A 98 17.03 -12.09 -14.55
CA LEU A 98 18.32 -12.67 -14.92
C LEU A 98 19.37 -11.61 -14.66
N THR A 99 20.38 -11.93 -13.86
CA THR A 99 21.35 -10.94 -13.42
C THR A 99 22.66 -11.58 -12.99
N ASN A 100 23.72 -10.76 -12.99
CA ASN A 100 25.02 -11.10 -12.44
C ASN A 100 25.26 -10.41 -11.08
N CYS A 101 24.30 -9.64 -10.58
CA CYS A 101 24.37 -8.94 -9.31
C CYS A 101 24.14 -9.87 -8.12
N SER A 102 24.70 -9.48 -6.96
CA SER A 102 24.50 -10.20 -5.70
C SER A 102 23.09 -9.94 -5.14
N TYR A 103 22.64 -10.82 -4.24
CA TYR A 103 21.36 -10.65 -3.53
C TYR A 103 21.28 -9.33 -2.77
N ILE A 104 22.37 -8.94 -2.12
CA ILE A 104 22.43 -7.75 -1.25
C ILE A 104 22.26 -6.48 -2.09
N ASP A 105 22.95 -6.40 -3.23
CA ASP A 105 22.85 -5.23 -4.13
C ASP A 105 21.43 -5.08 -4.68
N LEU A 106 20.85 -6.19 -5.16
CA LEU A 106 19.46 -6.20 -5.66
C LEU A 106 18.48 -5.78 -4.59
N ARG A 107 18.67 -6.25 -3.35
CA ARG A 107 17.80 -5.92 -2.23
C ARG A 107 17.85 -4.43 -1.91
N ASN A 108 19.04 -3.83 -1.90
CA ASN A 108 19.22 -2.39 -1.71
C ASN A 108 18.53 -1.59 -2.82
N THR A 109 18.69 -2.01 -4.07
CA THR A 109 18.02 -1.38 -5.22
C THR A 109 16.49 -1.46 -5.12
N PHE A 110 15.93 -2.62 -4.75
CA PHE A 110 14.48 -2.77 -4.59
C PHE A 110 13.93 -1.99 -3.39
N ASN A 111 14.70 -1.88 -2.31
CA ASN A 111 14.36 -1.04 -1.17
C ASN A 111 14.41 0.45 -1.52
N ALA A 112 15.27 0.89 -2.45
CA ALA A 112 15.29 2.27 -2.92
C ALA A 112 14.11 2.58 -3.87
N LEU A 113 13.66 1.60 -4.66
CA LEU A 113 12.61 1.76 -5.67
C LEU A 113 11.17 1.75 -5.14
N ARG A 114 10.99 1.72 -3.82
CA ARG A 114 9.67 1.76 -3.20
C ARG A 114 8.96 3.07 -3.54
N ALA A 115 7.67 2.96 -3.87
CA ALA A 115 6.85 4.12 -4.20
C ALA A 115 5.44 3.96 -3.65
N GLN A 116 4.97 4.98 -2.95
CA GLN A 116 3.59 5.05 -2.50
C GLN A 116 2.65 5.32 -3.69
N ASP A 117 1.44 4.79 -3.59
CA ASP A 117 0.44 4.83 -4.64
C ASP A 117 -0.98 4.71 -4.06
N PHE A 118 -1.97 5.13 -4.84
CA PHE A 118 -3.37 4.97 -4.45
C PHE A 118 -3.80 3.50 -4.50
N ALA A 119 -4.55 3.09 -3.48
CA ALA A 119 -5.10 1.74 -3.38
C ALA A 119 -6.10 1.47 -4.51
N ARG A 120 -6.10 0.23 -5.01
CA ARG A 120 -7.08 -0.25 -6.00
C ARG A 120 -8.20 -1.03 -5.30
N PRO A 121 -9.45 -0.93 -5.80
CA PRO A 121 -10.54 -1.73 -5.29
C PRO A 121 -10.23 -3.23 -5.45
N GLY A 122 -10.66 -4.04 -4.48
CA GLY A 122 -10.46 -5.48 -4.47
C GLY A 122 -9.13 -5.97 -3.88
N LEU A 123 -8.21 -5.06 -3.52
CA LEU A 123 -7.02 -5.39 -2.74
C LEU A 123 -7.26 -5.09 -1.25
N PRO A 124 -6.70 -5.90 -0.33
CA PRO A 124 -6.74 -5.60 1.09
C PRO A 124 -5.99 -4.28 1.37
N ALA A 125 -6.54 -3.45 2.24
CA ALA A 125 -5.91 -2.18 2.63
C ALA A 125 -4.70 -2.45 3.54
N SER A 126 -3.52 -1.99 3.12
CA SER A 126 -2.26 -2.13 3.89
C SER A 126 -2.24 -1.27 5.16
N GLN A 127 -3.08 -0.24 5.22
CA GLN A 127 -3.11 0.76 6.27
C GLN A 127 -4.55 1.08 6.65
N LYS A 128 -4.83 1.32 7.94
CA LYS A 128 -6.11 1.84 8.42
C LYS A 128 -6.02 3.36 8.53
N VAL A 129 -6.99 4.06 7.95
CA VAL A 129 -7.02 5.52 7.89
C VAL A 129 -8.23 6.05 8.65
N TYR A 130 -7.98 6.94 9.59
CA TYR A 130 -9.00 7.64 10.37
C TYR A 130 -8.96 9.13 10.05
N LEU A 131 -10.05 9.66 9.51
CA LEU A 131 -10.22 11.09 9.27
C LEU A 131 -10.75 11.75 10.54
N SER A 132 -10.09 12.81 10.98
CA SER A 132 -10.46 13.58 12.15
C SER A 132 -11.64 14.50 11.86
N LYS A 133 -12.54 14.68 12.83
CA LYS A 133 -13.59 15.70 12.78
C LYS A 133 -13.00 17.10 12.59
N GLY A 134 -13.73 17.97 11.89
CA GLY A 134 -13.32 19.36 11.66
C GLY A 134 -13.48 19.82 10.21
N PRO A 135 -13.07 21.07 9.91
CA PRO A 135 -13.12 21.60 8.56
C PRO A 135 -12.10 20.90 7.65
N VAL A 136 -12.53 20.51 6.45
CA VAL A 136 -11.69 19.87 5.43
C VAL A 136 -11.63 20.77 4.19
N HIS A 137 -10.74 21.74 4.25
CA HIS A 137 -10.60 22.78 3.21
C HIS A 137 -10.10 22.25 1.87
N ARG A 138 -9.48 21.06 1.83
CA ARG A 138 -9.04 20.42 0.58
C ARG A 138 -10.22 20.00 -0.30
N PHE A 139 -11.40 19.78 0.27
CA PHE A 139 -12.59 19.41 -0.50
C PHE A 139 -13.34 20.63 -0.99
N SER A 140 -13.54 20.69 -2.30
CA SER A 140 -14.47 21.65 -2.90
C SER A 140 -15.89 21.39 -2.40
N HIS A 141 -16.66 22.46 -2.20
CA HIS A 141 -18.08 22.40 -1.84
C HIS A 141 -18.90 21.56 -2.83
N THR A 142 -18.50 21.47 -4.10
CA THR A 142 -19.17 20.65 -5.12
C THR A 142 -19.06 19.15 -4.84
N LEU A 143 -18.01 18.71 -4.14
CA LEU A 143 -17.80 17.29 -3.80
C LEU A 143 -18.66 16.83 -2.61
N GLU A 144 -19.26 17.77 -1.88
CA GLU A 144 -20.01 17.48 -0.65
C GLU A 144 -21.12 16.42 -0.83
N PRO A 145 -21.98 16.47 -1.88
CA PRO A 145 -23.02 15.47 -2.07
C PRO A 145 -22.44 14.07 -2.35
N GLU A 146 -21.32 14.01 -3.07
CA GLU A 146 -20.64 12.78 -3.44
C GLU A 146 -19.94 12.14 -2.23
N LEU A 147 -19.28 12.95 -1.39
CA LEU A 147 -18.69 12.48 -0.14
C LEU A 147 -19.77 11.91 0.81
N ARG A 148 -20.94 12.56 0.89
CA ARG A 148 -22.10 12.04 1.62
C ARG A 148 -22.57 10.69 1.03
N ARG A 149 -22.65 10.58 -0.30
CA ARG A 149 -23.04 9.34 -0.99
C ARG A 149 -22.07 8.18 -0.72
N LEU A 150 -20.77 8.46 -0.57
CA LEU A 150 -19.75 7.51 -0.17
C LEU A 150 -19.78 7.16 1.34
N GLY A 151 -20.70 7.76 2.08
CA GLY A 151 -20.96 7.52 3.50
C GLY A 151 -20.03 8.29 4.43
N LEU A 152 -19.46 9.42 4.00
CA LEU A 152 -18.77 10.34 4.90
C LEU A 152 -19.80 11.25 5.60
N PRO A 153 -19.70 11.44 6.93
CA PRO A 153 -20.55 12.34 7.70
C PRO A 153 -20.10 13.79 7.52
N VAL A 154 -20.42 14.37 6.37
CA VAL A 154 -20.03 15.74 6.01
C VAL A 154 -21.21 16.71 6.03
N LYS A 155 -20.91 17.96 6.37
CA LYS A 155 -21.83 19.09 6.33
C LYS A 155 -21.14 20.32 5.75
N LEU A 156 -21.85 21.07 4.92
CA LEU A 156 -21.36 22.34 4.42
C LEU A 156 -21.62 23.46 5.44
N ILE A 157 -20.56 24.07 5.97
CA ILE A 157 -20.65 25.22 6.89
C ILE A 157 -19.86 26.36 6.26
N ARG A 158 -20.54 27.48 5.95
CA ARG A 158 -19.94 28.67 5.32
C ARG A 158 -19.15 28.35 4.04
N GLY A 159 -19.67 27.44 3.21
CA GLY A 159 -19.04 27.03 1.95
C GLY A 159 -17.85 26.08 2.09
N ILE A 160 -17.50 25.67 3.31
CA ILE A 160 -16.41 24.73 3.59
C ILE A 160 -17.00 23.40 4.05
N VAL A 161 -16.50 22.29 3.51
CA VAL A 161 -16.89 20.94 3.90
C VAL A 161 -16.34 20.65 5.30
N HIS A 162 -17.21 20.29 6.24
CA HIS A 162 -16.85 19.91 7.61
C HIS A 162 -17.20 18.45 7.85
N LEU A 163 -16.30 17.70 8.47
CA LEU A 163 -16.55 16.35 8.95
C LEU A 163 -17.13 16.42 10.38
N GLU A 164 -18.33 15.88 10.58
CA GLU A 164 -19.05 15.98 11.87
C GLU A 164 -18.50 15.02 12.92
N LYS A 165 -18.01 13.85 12.49
CA LYS A 165 -17.46 12.81 13.37
C LYS A 165 -16.25 12.14 12.75
N ASP A 166 -15.37 11.62 13.59
CA ASP A 166 -14.23 10.82 13.14
C ASP A 166 -14.74 9.60 12.35
N CYS A 167 -14.12 9.30 11.22
CA CYS A 167 -14.58 8.20 10.37
C CYS A 167 -13.43 7.45 9.71
N LYS A 168 -13.62 6.14 9.54
CA LYS A 168 -12.68 5.28 8.82
C LYS A 168 -13.05 5.26 7.34
N LYS A 169 -12.40 6.13 6.56
CA LYS A 169 -12.57 6.18 5.11
C LYS A 169 -11.22 6.44 4.45
N TYR A 170 -11.08 5.90 3.24
CA TYR A 170 -9.87 5.97 2.44
C TYR A 170 -10.07 7.01 1.36
N PHE A 171 -9.52 8.21 1.54
CA PHE A 171 -9.69 9.28 0.56
C PHE A 171 -8.38 10.01 0.33
N ASP A 172 -7.97 10.09 -0.94
CA ASP A 172 -6.86 10.93 -1.42
C ASP A 172 -5.56 10.78 -0.61
N ILE A 173 -5.28 9.54 -0.21
CA ILE A 173 -4.09 9.10 0.51
C ILE A 173 -3.50 7.90 -0.22
N GLN A 174 -2.18 7.92 -0.39
CA GLN A 174 -1.43 6.86 -1.06
C GLN A 174 -1.17 5.70 -0.08
N MET A 175 -2.17 4.83 0.05
CA MET A 175 -2.16 3.72 1.02
C MET A 175 -1.57 2.41 0.50
N SER A 176 -1.22 2.37 -0.77
CA SER A 176 -0.60 1.21 -1.40
C SER A 176 0.87 1.50 -1.63
N GLU A 177 1.72 0.49 -1.56
CA GLU A 177 3.15 0.63 -1.79
C GLU A 177 3.55 -0.34 -2.89
N PHE A 178 4.23 0.16 -3.92
CA PHE A 178 4.92 -0.66 -4.90
C PHE A 178 6.15 -1.28 -4.23
N ARG A 179 6.22 -2.61 -4.24
CA ARG A 179 7.33 -3.37 -3.66
C ARG A 179 7.74 -4.52 -4.55
N VAL A 180 9.01 -4.87 -4.49
CA VAL A 180 9.59 -6.01 -5.19
C VAL A 180 10.24 -6.91 -4.16
N ASN A 181 9.72 -8.13 -4.04
CA ASN A 181 10.20 -9.12 -3.09
C ASN A 181 10.95 -10.23 -3.83
N ILE A 182 12.07 -10.68 -3.29
CA ILE A 182 12.84 -11.80 -3.82
C ILE A 182 12.36 -13.08 -3.14
N LEU A 183 11.79 -14.01 -3.90
CA LEU A 183 11.26 -15.26 -3.35
C LEU A 183 12.29 -16.38 -3.34
N ALA A 184 13.08 -16.48 -4.41
CA ALA A 184 14.03 -17.56 -4.59
C ALA A 184 15.13 -17.15 -5.55
N SER A 185 16.29 -17.80 -5.41
CA SER A 185 17.40 -17.68 -6.33
C SER A 185 17.80 -19.06 -6.87
N TRP A 186 18.34 -19.06 -8.08
CA TRP A 186 19.01 -20.20 -8.68
C TRP A 186 20.33 -19.73 -9.26
N SER A 187 21.39 -20.50 -9.00
CA SER A 187 22.69 -20.35 -9.63
C SER A 187 23.25 -21.74 -9.96
N LEU A 188 24.21 -21.80 -10.87
CA LEU A 188 24.82 -23.08 -11.25
C LEU A 188 25.61 -23.71 -10.09
N GLU A 189 26.28 -22.90 -9.28
CA GLU A 189 27.14 -23.33 -8.18
C GLU A 189 26.34 -23.71 -6.93
N ASN A 190 25.40 -22.84 -6.52
CA ASN A 190 24.68 -23.01 -5.26
C ASN A 190 23.33 -23.74 -5.45
N GLY A 191 22.92 -24.00 -6.68
CA GLY A 191 21.60 -24.57 -6.99
C GLY A 191 20.47 -23.61 -6.63
N THR A 192 19.30 -24.16 -6.25
CA THR A 192 18.12 -23.36 -5.86
C THR A 192 18.08 -23.10 -4.37
N THR A 193 17.94 -21.84 -4.00
CA THR A 193 17.78 -21.38 -2.61
C THR A 193 16.43 -20.70 -2.44
N ASP A 194 15.75 -21.00 -1.33
CA ASP A 194 14.55 -20.30 -0.90
C ASP A 194 14.96 -19.04 -0.13
N LEU A 195 14.53 -17.87 -0.58
CA LEU A 195 14.89 -16.57 0.02
C LEU A 195 13.67 -15.85 0.57
N SER A 196 12.51 -16.52 0.59
CA SER A 196 11.25 -15.90 0.97
C SER A 196 11.25 -15.40 2.42
N GLU A 197 11.85 -16.14 3.35
CA GLU A 197 11.91 -15.76 4.76
C GLU A 197 12.86 -14.59 5.02
N SER A 198 14.07 -14.63 4.45
CA SER A 198 15.06 -13.56 4.58
C SER A 198 14.60 -12.25 3.93
N ASP A 199 13.91 -12.35 2.79
CA ASP A 199 13.37 -11.17 2.11
C ASP A 199 12.25 -10.50 2.92
N ILE A 200 11.47 -11.27 3.69
CA ILE A 200 10.43 -10.72 4.58
C ILE A 200 11.06 -10.01 5.79
N SER A 201 12.11 -10.60 6.40
CA SER A 201 12.78 -9.95 7.55
C SER A 201 13.44 -8.63 7.17
N ASP A 202 14.02 -8.57 5.97
CA ASP A 202 14.72 -7.39 5.48
C ASP A 202 13.75 -6.38 4.81
N GLN A 203 12.44 -6.59 4.95
CA GLN A 203 11.42 -5.77 4.30
C GLN A 203 11.17 -4.49 5.09
N VAL A 204 11.52 -3.38 4.47
CA VAL A 204 11.20 -2.05 4.98
C VAL A 204 9.91 -1.57 4.31
N THR A 205 8.95 -1.10 5.09
CA THR A 205 7.76 -0.40 4.58
C THR A 205 7.72 1.02 5.11
N SER A 206 7.33 1.97 4.26
CA SER A 206 7.10 3.36 4.68
C SER A 206 5.71 3.57 5.29
N LEU A 207 4.83 2.58 5.18
CA LEU A 207 3.44 2.68 5.61
C LEU A 207 3.27 2.23 7.06
N HIS A 208 2.80 3.14 7.91
CA HIS A 208 2.37 2.79 9.26
C HIS A 208 1.06 1.98 9.23
N PRO A 209 0.82 1.02 10.15
CA PRO A 209 -0.40 0.22 10.16
C PRO A 209 -1.69 1.03 10.35
N VAL A 210 -1.62 2.08 11.16
CA VAL A 210 -2.74 2.97 11.48
C VAL A 210 -2.29 4.41 11.43
N ILE A 211 -3.05 5.23 10.73
CA ILE A 211 -2.81 6.67 10.61
C ILE A 211 -4.08 7.47 10.90
N LYS A 212 -3.88 8.63 11.54
CA LYS A 212 -4.86 9.69 11.66
C LYS A 212 -4.56 10.76 10.64
N VAL A 213 -5.61 11.28 10.02
CA VAL A 213 -5.54 12.35 9.02
C VAL A 213 -6.24 13.56 9.59
N SER A 214 -5.51 14.66 9.70
CA SER A 214 -6.04 15.99 10.04
C SER A 214 -5.86 16.91 8.84
N CYS A 215 -6.74 17.91 8.71
CA CYS A 215 -6.61 18.98 7.73
C CYS A 215 -6.08 20.21 8.46
N GLU A 216 -4.83 20.58 8.19
CA GLU A 216 -4.13 21.64 8.90
C GLU A 216 -3.64 22.69 7.90
N CYS A 217 -3.62 23.95 8.32
CA CYS A 217 -3.04 25.05 7.56
C CYS A 217 -1.54 25.08 7.84
N LEU A 218 -0.71 24.86 6.82
CA LEU A 218 0.75 24.94 6.96
C LEU A 218 1.25 26.36 6.72
N ASP A 219 2.55 26.58 6.89
CA ASP A 219 3.20 27.88 6.78
C ASP A 219 3.00 28.58 5.43
N ASP A 220 2.70 27.80 4.37
CA ASP A 220 2.36 28.27 3.04
C ASP A 220 0.93 28.84 2.92
N LYS A 221 0.18 28.88 4.02
CA LYS A 221 -1.24 29.27 4.11
C LYS A 221 -2.16 28.38 3.27
N GLN A 222 -1.71 27.19 2.89
CA GLN A 222 -2.52 26.18 2.24
C GLN A 222 -2.89 25.07 3.23
N TYR A 223 -4.03 24.45 2.98
CA TYR A 223 -4.52 23.35 3.80
C TYR A 223 -4.05 22.03 3.23
N HIS A 224 -3.32 21.28 4.04
CA HIS A 224 -2.78 19.98 3.68
C HIS A 224 -3.37 18.88 4.57
N PHE A 225 -3.43 17.66 4.05
CA PHE A 225 -3.68 16.50 4.89
C PHE A 225 -2.39 16.10 5.58
N VAL A 226 -2.37 16.22 6.90
CA VAL A 226 -1.25 15.80 7.74
C VAL A 226 -1.54 14.40 8.24
N LEU A 227 -0.59 13.50 7.97
CA LEU A 227 -0.66 12.09 8.33
C LEU A 227 0.10 11.88 9.64
N THR A 228 -0.61 11.54 10.70
CA THR A 228 -0.01 11.23 12.01
C THR A 228 -0.12 9.74 12.28
N PRO A 229 0.99 9.01 12.48
CA PRO A 229 0.93 7.61 12.87
C PRO A 229 0.32 7.47 14.27
N ILE A 230 -0.55 6.47 14.45
CA ILE A 230 -1.11 6.15 15.76
C ILE A 230 -0.50 4.83 16.23
N GLU A 231 0.20 4.86 17.37
CA GLU A 231 0.82 3.66 17.95
C GLU A 231 -0.17 2.80 18.76
N CYS A 232 -1.26 3.41 19.27
CA CYS A 232 -2.32 2.71 20.01
C CYS A 232 -3.64 2.73 19.23
N LEU A 233 -4.16 1.56 18.89
CA LEU A 233 -5.51 1.42 18.34
C LEU A 233 -6.48 2.16 19.28
N PRO A 234 -7.23 3.19 18.83
CA PRO A 234 -8.37 3.64 19.61
C PRO A 234 -9.30 2.43 19.71
N ASP A 235 -9.59 2.00 20.94
CA ASP A 235 -10.55 0.92 21.18
C ASP A 235 -11.79 1.17 20.33
N ASP A 236 -12.21 0.16 19.55
CA ASP A 236 -13.43 0.21 18.73
C ASP A 236 -14.70 0.44 19.60
N ASN A 237 -14.55 0.61 20.93
CA ASN A 237 -15.59 0.80 21.94
C ASN A 237 -15.55 2.12 22.72
N VAL A 238 -14.64 3.08 22.45
CA VAL A 238 -14.72 4.42 23.08
C VAL A 238 -15.24 5.46 22.09
N LEU A 239 -16.50 5.27 21.71
CA LEU A 239 -17.39 6.32 21.21
C LEU A 239 -18.62 6.35 22.12
N VAL A 240 -18.42 6.69 23.38
CA VAL A 240 -19.51 7.10 24.26
C VAL A 240 -19.19 8.44 24.88
N ASP A 241 -20.15 9.34 24.64
CA ASP A 241 -20.35 10.67 25.15
C ASP A 241 -19.87 10.82 26.61
N VAL A 242 -18.94 11.76 26.84
CA VAL A 242 -18.75 12.35 28.17
C VAL A 242 -19.07 13.84 28.05
N SER A 243 -20.33 14.14 27.73
CA SER A 243 -20.94 15.40 28.13
C SER A 243 -21.44 15.26 29.57
N GLY A 244 -20.90 16.14 30.42
CA GLY A 244 -20.86 16.02 31.88
C GLY A 244 -22.19 15.81 32.59
N SER A 245 -22.17 14.89 33.54
CA SER A 245 -23.10 14.87 34.66
C SER A 245 -22.81 16.07 35.58
N SER A 246 -23.88 16.82 35.81
CA SER A 246 -24.07 17.90 36.76
C SER A 246 -23.29 17.75 38.07
N ASN A 247 -22.61 18.81 38.50
CA ASN A 247 -22.50 19.12 39.92
C ASN A 247 -22.55 20.63 40.17
N LYS A 248 -23.42 20.96 41.14
CA LYS A 248 -23.81 22.29 41.61
C LYS A 248 -22.61 23.15 42.01
N ILE A 249 -22.62 24.42 41.59
CA ILE A 249 -21.80 25.47 42.19
C ILE A 249 -22.75 26.47 42.86
N THR A 250 -22.64 26.50 44.18
CA THR A 250 -23.27 27.42 45.13
C THR A 250 -22.81 28.86 44.91
N GLU A 251 -23.76 29.80 44.97
CA GLU A 251 -23.55 31.24 44.96
C GLU A 251 -22.63 31.69 46.11
N ASN A 252 -21.64 32.53 45.80
CA ASN A 252 -20.96 33.37 46.79
C ASN A 252 -21.13 34.84 46.38
N LYS A 253 -22.03 35.54 47.07
CA LYS A 253 -22.10 37.01 47.08
C LYS A 253 -21.02 37.56 48.01
N LYS A 254 -20.20 38.50 47.53
CA LYS A 254 -19.47 39.42 48.39
C LYS A 254 -19.23 40.74 47.65
N THR A 255 -19.95 41.78 48.08
CA THR A 255 -19.75 43.18 47.71
C THR A 255 -19.32 43.95 48.96
N ASP A 256 -18.17 44.61 48.83
CA ASP A 256 -17.71 45.89 49.38
C ASP A 256 -17.69 46.21 50.89
N LYS A 257 -16.50 46.70 51.30
CA LYS A 257 -16.09 47.46 52.51
C LYS A 257 -16.71 48.88 52.51
N PRO A 258 -16.61 49.74 53.56
CA PRO A 258 -15.61 49.78 54.66
C PRO A 258 -16.16 50.10 56.08
N SER A 259 -15.23 50.21 57.03
CA SER A 259 -15.39 50.57 58.46
C SER A 259 -15.80 52.02 58.74
N SER A 260 -16.62 52.26 59.78
CA SER A 260 -16.25 52.93 61.06
C SER A 260 -17.42 53.68 61.74
N LYS A 261 -17.34 53.73 63.10
CA LYS A 261 -18.18 54.43 64.10
C LYS A 261 -19.54 53.81 64.41
N ALA A 262 -20.14 53.89 65.61
CA ALA A 262 -19.79 54.06 67.03
C ALA A 262 -21.17 54.11 67.75
N VAL A 263 -21.20 53.91 69.08
CA VAL A 263 -22.37 54.07 70.00
C VAL A 263 -23.34 52.87 69.95
N GLY A 264 -23.82 52.23 71.02
CA GLY A 264 -23.78 52.46 72.46
C GLY A 264 -25.10 51.95 73.07
N MET A 265 -25.02 51.37 74.28
CA MET A 265 -26.10 51.11 75.26
C MET A 265 -27.02 49.87 75.11
N GLU A 266 -26.92 49.03 76.15
CA GLU A 266 -27.96 48.38 77.00
C GLU A 266 -29.43 48.52 76.54
N PHE A 267 -30.29 47.50 76.60
CA PHE A 267 -30.51 46.43 77.59
C PHE A 267 -30.91 45.12 76.90
#